data_AF-A0A5C6YJE6-F1
#
_entry.id   AF-A0A5C6YJE6-F1
#
_cell.length_a   1.000
_cell.length_b   1.000
_cell.length_c   1.000
_cell.angle_alpha   90.00
_cell.angle_beta   90.00
_cell.angle_gamma   90.00
#
_symmetry.space_group_name_H-M   'P 1'
#
loop_
_entity.id
_entity.type
_entity.pdbx_description
1 polymer ?
#
loop_
_entity_poly.entity_id
_entity_poly.type
_entity_poly.pdbx_seq_one_letter_code
_entity_poly.pdbx_strand_id
1 'polypeptide(L)'
;AGGRIETSGHVLDTTGIDVEVSSGGLWLLDPYNVTISTGTQTGGGFSGGIWTPSASGSLVSVNSIQTLLNSGSNVTIRTVGAGAQEGNIAINGNIAKTAGGAATLSLEADGRITTNASAGTHRTITSTSGALNVSMSAAATTTASGNSPISLRFLDINANGGNITVTANRASAATAAAVDLSTNVWTTA
;
A
#
# COMPACT_ATOMS: atom_id res chain seq x y z
N ALA A 1 -0.83 -4.69 -36.74
CA ALA A 1 -0.11 -4.30 -35.52
C ALA A 1 -1.14 -3.81 -34.52
N GLY A 2 -1.13 -4.31 -33.29
CA GLY A 2 -2.11 -3.92 -32.27
C GLY A 2 -1.81 -2.58 -31.61
N GLY A 3 -2.89 -1.88 -31.22
CA GLY A 3 -2.85 -0.61 -30.49
C GLY A 3 -2.91 -0.80 -28.97
N ARG A 4 -2.77 0.30 -28.23
CA ARG A 4 -2.91 0.34 -26.77
C ARG A 4 -4.27 0.93 -26.42
N ILE A 5 -5.03 0.23 -25.57
CA ILE A 5 -6.27 0.73 -24.98
C ILE A 5 -5.99 1.10 -23.52
N GLU A 6 -6.23 2.36 -23.16
CA GLU A 6 -6.07 2.89 -21.81
C GLU A 6 -7.42 3.46 -21.36
N THR A 7 -8.05 2.80 -20.38
CA THR A 7 -9.35 3.19 -19.84
C THR A 7 -9.17 3.62 -18.39
N SER A 8 -9.41 4.90 -18.07
CA SER A 8 -9.37 5.42 -16.71
C SER A 8 -10.72 6.06 -16.32
N GLY A 9 -11.10 5.93 -15.05
CA GLY A 9 -12.37 6.42 -14.51
C GLY A 9 -12.50 6.15 -13.01
N HIS A 10 -13.45 6.80 -12.33
CA HIS A 10 -13.70 6.59 -10.89
C HIS A 10 -14.34 5.22 -10.60
N VAL A 11 -15.21 4.75 -11.50
CA VAL A 11 -15.76 3.39 -11.55
C VAL A 11 -15.65 2.94 -13.01
N LEU A 12 -15.08 1.76 -13.23
CA LEU A 12 -15.06 1.09 -14.52
C LEU A 12 -15.75 -0.26 -14.34
N ASP A 13 -16.97 -0.38 -14.84
CA ASP A 13 -17.68 -1.65 -14.92
C ASP A 13 -17.37 -2.29 -16.28
N THR A 14 -16.65 -3.42 -16.26
CA THR A 14 -16.31 -4.19 -17.46
C THR A 14 -17.22 -5.40 -17.66
N THR A 15 -18.29 -5.53 -16.86
CA THR A 15 -19.21 -6.65 -16.93
C THR A 15 -19.87 -6.71 -18.30
N GLY A 16 -19.67 -7.81 -19.02
CA GLY A 16 -20.23 -8.01 -20.37
C GLY A 16 -19.49 -7.29 -21.49
N ILE A 17 -18.33 -6.67 -21.20
CA ILE A 17 -17.48 -6.07 -22.24
C ILE A 17 -16.50 -7.13 -22.74
N ASP A 18 -16.52 -7.39 -24.05
CA ASP A 18 -15.47 -8.13 -24.76
C ASP A 18 -14.50 -7.12 -25.37
N VAL A 19 -13.22 -7.20 -24.97
CA VAL A 19 -12.17 -6.31 -25.46
C VAL A 19 -11.20 -7.12 -26.31
N GLU A 20 -11.30 -6.94 -27.62
CA GLU A 20 -10.36 -7.53 -28.57
C GLU A 20 -9.16 -6.60 -28.77
N VAL A 21 -8.02 -6.98 -28.21
CA VAL A 21 -6.72 -6.41 -28.57
C VAL A 21 -6.08 -7.30 -29.64
N SER A 22 -5.91 -6.76 -30.85
CA SER A 22 -5.21 -7.50 -31.93
C SER A 22 -3.78 -7.88 -31.52
N SER A 23 -3.18 -8.88 -32.18
CA SER A 23 -1.85 -9.42 -31.85
C SER A 23 -0.82 -8.32 -31.51
N GLY A 24 -0.40 -8.27 -30.25
CA GLY A 24 0.52 -7.29 -29.68
C GLY A 24 -0.12 -6.08 -28.98
N GLY A 25 -1.45 -5.99 -28.92
CA GLY A 25 -2.18 -4.96 -28.18
C GLY A 25 -2.30 -5.25 -26.69
N LEU A 26 -2.37 -4.19 -25.88
CA LEU A 26 -2.47 -4.25 -24.42
C LEU A 26 -3.69 -3.44 -23.98
N TRP A 27 -4.49 -4.03 -23.10
CA TRP A 27 -5.50 -3.33 -22.32
C TRP A 27 -5.03 -3.30 -20.86
N LEU A 28 -4.63 -2.11 -20.40
CA LEU A 28 -4.00 -1.92 -19.09
C LEU A 28 -5.03 -1.40 -18.10
N LEU A 29 -5.31 -2.21 -17.07
CA LEU A 29 -6.07 -1.84 -15.87
C LEU A 29 -5.23 -1.96 -14.60
N ASP A 30 -3.91 -2.07 -14.78
CA ASP A 30 -2.97 -2.34 -13.69
C ASP A 30 -2.81 -1.09 -12.81
N PRO A 31 -2.84 -1.19 -11.47
CA PRO A 31 -2.74 -0.01 -10.59
C PRO A 31 -1.37 0.70 -10.61
N TYR A 32 -1.28 1.88 -10.00
CA TYR A 32 0.01 2.51 -9.71
C TYR A 32 0.63 1.98 -8.40
N ASN A 33 1.95 1.79 -8.39
CA ASN A 33 2.70 1.53 -7.16
C ASN A 33 2.77 2.80 -6.29
N VAL A 34 2.79 2.65 -4.97
CA VAL A 34 2.97 3.75 -4.01
C VAL A 34 4.21 3.52 -3.16
N THR A 35 5.08 4.52 -3.09
CA THR A 35 6.22 4.55 -2.15
C THR A 35 5.91 5.48 -0.99
N ILE A 36 6.00 4.99 0.24
CA ILE A 36 5.92 5.80 1.47
C ILE A 36 7.34 6.16 1.89
N SER A 37 7.70 7.45 1.89
CA SER A 37 9.07 7.86 2.26
C SER A 37 9.15 9.31 2.75
N THR A 38 10.36 9.77 3.07
CA THR A 38 10.64 11.19 3.39
C THR A 38 10.81 12.08 2.15
N GLY A 39 10.74 11.51 0.94
CA GLY A 39 10.86 12.27 -0.30
C GLY A 39 9.70 13.25 -0.54
N THR A 40 9.87 14.09 -1.55
CA THR A 40 8.82 15.02 -2.01
C THR A 40 7.64 14.24 -2.55
N GLN A 41 6.46 14.52 -2.00
CA GLN A 41 5.20 13.92 -2.43
C GLN A 41 4.94 14.18 -3.92
N THR A 42 4.61 13.13 -4.68
CA THR A 42 4.37 13.23 -6.13
C THR A 42 3.47 12.08 -6.60
N GLY A 43 2.93 12.20 -7.82
CA GLY A 43 2.17 11.14 -8.48
C GLY A 43 0.87 10.75 -7.78
N GLY A 44 0.28 11.64 -6.97
CA GLY A 44 -0.98 11.42 -6.26
C GLY A 44 -1.36 12.56 -5.34
N GLY A 45 -2.48 12.41 -4.62
CA GLY A 45 -2.96 13.40 -3.66
C GLY A 45 -3.83 12.79 -2.57
N PHE A 46 -3.93 13.50 -1.44
CA PHE A 46 -4.88 13.17 -0.38
C PHE A 46 -6.22 13.87 -0.60
N SER A 47 -7.31 13.12 -0.41
CA SER A 47 -8.67 13.66 -0.27
C SER A 47 -9.39 12.89 0.84
N GLY A 48 -9.90 13.59 1.85
CA GLY A 48 -10.60 12.96 2.98
C GLY A 48 -9.77 11.91 3.75
N GLY A 49 -8.45 12.10 3.84
CA GLY A 49 -7.54 11.13 4.48
C GLY A 49 -7.11 9.96 3.56
N ILE A 50 -7.57 9.92 2.32
CA ILE A 50 -7.28 8.84 1.38
C ILE A 50 -6.26 9.32 0.34
N TRP A 51 -5.11 8.64 0.27
CA TRP A 51 -4.14 8.83 -0.81
C TRP A 51 -4.61 8.11 -2.06
N THR A 52 -4.66 8.83 -3.18
CA THR A 52 -5.00 8.28 -4.49
C THR A 52 -3.84 8.55 -5.45
N PRO A 53 -3.08 7.52 -5.88
CA PRO A 53 -2.06 7.69 -6.90
C PRO A 53 -2.70 8.00 -8.26
N SER A 54 -1.98 8.75 -9.09
CA SER A 54 -2.40 9.23 -10.41
C SER A 54 -1.32 9.13 -11.48
N ALA A 55 -0.09 8.74 -11.11
CA ALA A 55 1.00 8.53 -12.05
C ALA A 55 2.02 7.53 -11.50
N SER A 56 2.81 6.94 -12.40
CA SER A 56 3.98 6.15 -12.06
C SER A 56 4.97 6.94 -11.21
N GLY A 57 5.58 6.28 -10.24
CA GLY A 57 6.46 6.95 -9.27
C GLY A 57 5.69 7.69 -8.18
N SER A 58 4.42 7.34 -7.93
CA SER A 58 3.65 7.87 -6.81
C SER A 58 4.42 7.68 -5.50
N LEU A 59 4.64 8.80 -4.83
CA LEU A 59 5.32 8.87 -3.54
C LEU A 59 4.45 9.67 -2.59
N VAL A 60 4.05 9.05 -1.49
CA VAL A 60 3.37 9.72 -0.39
C VAL A 60 4.38 10.02 0.72
N SER A 61 4.43 11.28 1.14
CA SER A 61 5.36 11.71 2.18
C SER A 61 4.88 11.23 3.55
N VAL A 62 5.80 10.70 4.37
CA VAL A 62 5.52 10.39 5.78
C VAL A 62 5.07 11.62 6.55
N ASN A 63 5.51 12.83 6.18
CA ASN A 63 5.08 14.06 6.83
C ASN A 63 3.57 14.29 6.64
N SER A 64 3.05 14.13 5.42
CA SER A 64 1.61 14.27 5.14
C SER A 64 0.78 13.25 5.91
N ILE A 65 1.24 11.99 5.96
CA ILE A 65 0.59 10.92 6.73
C ILE A 65 0.54 11.29 8.22
N GLN A 66 1.67 11.70 8.78
CA GLN A 66 1.77 12.06 10.20
C GLN A 66 0.91 13.27 10.54
N THR A 67 0.85 14.30 9.68
CA THR A 67 -0.03 15.46 9.88
C THR A 67 -1.49 15.04 10.00
N LEU A 68 -1.97 14.17 9.11
CA LEU A 68 -3.34 13.66 9.15
C LEU A 68 -3.59 12.82 10.41
N LEU A 69 -2.72 11.86 10.71
CA LEU A 69 -2.84 11.02 11.91
C LEU A 69 -2.79 11.84 13.21
N ASN A 70 -1.93 12.86 13.27
CA ASN A 70 -1.79 13.74 14.43
C ASN A 70 -2.99 14.68 14.63
N SER A 71 -3.78 14.92 13.58
CA SER A 71 -5.09 15.59 13.70
C SER A 71 -6.19 14.67 14.24
N GLY A 72 -5.92 13.37 14.43
CA GLY A 72 -6.91 12.36 14.78
C GLY A 72 -7.70 11.81 13.58
N SER A 73 -7.26 12.10 12.35
CA SER A 73 -7.89 11.59 11.14
C SER A 73 -7.35 10.21 10.77
N ASN A 74 -8.20 9.39 10.15
CA ASN A 74 -7.77 8.14 9.53
C ASN A 74 -7.01 8.43 8.22
N VAL A 75 -6.04 7.57 7.92
CA VAL A 75 -5.26 7.62 6.69
C VAL A 75 -5.39 6.29 5.97
N THR A 76 -5.82 6.32 4.71
CA THR A 76 -5.81 5.17 3.81
C THR A 76 -4.84 5.42 2.66
N ILE A 77 -3.85 4.55 2.50
CA ILE A 77 -2.97 4.52 1.34
C ILE A 77 -3.38 3.34 0.48
N ARG A 78 -3.89 3.62 -0.72
CA ARG A 78 -4.28 2.57 -1.66
C ARG A 78 -3.54 2.66 -2.98
N THR A 79 -3.38 1.52 -3.62
CA THR A 79 -3.08 1.46 -5.05
C THR A 79 -4.39 1.45 -5.81
N VAL A 80 -4.46 2.24 -6.88
CA VAL A 80 -5.57 2.29 -7.84
C VAL A 80 -5.04 2.87 -9.15
N GLY A 81 -5.90 2.98 -10.15
CA GLY A 81 -5.62 3.65 -11.42
C GLY A 81 -5.40 2.67 -12.57
N ALA A 82 -5.19 3.22 -13.76
CA ALA A 82 -4.89 2.47 -14.99
C ALA A 82 -3.42 2.68 -15.37
N GLY A 83 -2.52 2.42 -14.43
CA GLY A 83 -1.09 2.33 -14.68
C GLY A 83 -0.68 1.04 -15.40
N ALA A 84 0.60 0.72 -15.30
CA ALA A 84 1.22 -0.50 -15.82
C ALA A 84 2.10 -1.17 -14.75
N GLN A 85 1.69 -1.07 -13.48
CA GLN A 85 2.45 -1.56 -12.33
C GLN A 85 1.61 -2.52 -11.51
N GLU A 86 2.26 -3.38 -10.72
CA GLU A 86 1.53 -4.42 -9.96
C GLU A 86 0.61 -3.87 -8.85
N GLY A 87 0.66 -2.58 -8.52
CA GLY A 87 -0.06 -2.03 -7.37
C GLY A 87 0.62 -2.31 -6.03
N ASN A 88 1.95 -2.21 -5.98
CA ASN A 88 2.73 -2.42 -4.77
C ASN A 88 2.76 -1.18 -3.86
N ILE A 89 2.72 -1.39 -2.54
CA ILE A 89 3.06 -0.39 -1.52
C ILE A 89 4.43 -0.73 -0.92
N ALA A 90 5.36 0.22 -0.95
CA ALA A 90 6.68 0.12 -0.34
C ALA A 90 6.83 1.08 0.85
N ILE A 91 7.09 0.55 2.04
CA ILE A 91 7.32 1.32 3.27
C ILE A 91 8.81 1.60 3.41
N ASN A 92 9.21 2.83 3.07
CA ASN A 92 10.62 3.28 3.06
C ASN A 92 10.89 4.40 4.08
N GLY A 93 9.89 4.77 4.88
CA GLY A 93 9.99 5.82 5.89
C GLY A 93 9.32 5.43 7.20
N ASN A 94 9.70 6.13 8.25
CA ASN A 94 9.10 5.96 9.57
C ASN A 94 7.82 6.82 9.68
N ILE A 95 6.81 6.30 10.36
CA ILE A 95 5.53 7.00 10.60
C ILE A 95 5.34 7.10 12.12
N ALA A 96 5.31 8.31 12.66
CA ALA A 96 5.08 8.55 14.08
C ALA A 96 3.82 9.41 14.30
N LYS A 97 2.81 8.81 14.94
CA LYS A 97 1.63 9.52 15.46
C LYS A 97 1.89 9.97 16.89
N THR A 98 2.15 11.26 17.08
CA THR A 98 2.59 11.84 18.35
C THR A 98 1.54 12.72 19.03
N ALA A 99 0.40 12.99 18.39
CA ALA A 99 -0.69 13.81 18.93
C ALA A 99 -2.08 13.33 18.44
N GLY A 100 -3.14 13.95 18.95
CA GLY A 100 -4.52 13.73 18.51
C GLY A 100 -5.21 12.51 19.14
N GLY A 101 -6.47 12.29 18.78
CA GLY A 101 -7.27 11.14 19.24
C GLY A 101 -6.88 9.83 18.55
N ALA A 102 -7.65 8.77 18.78
CA ALA A 102 -7.45 7.50 18.09
C ALA A 102 -7.55 7.65 16.56
N ALA A 103 -6.72 6.94 15.81
CA ALA A 103 -6.69 6.99 14.34
C ALA A 103 -6.35 5.62 13.75
N THR A 104 -6.62 5.45 12.46
CA THR A 104 -6.29 4.24 11.71
C THR A 104 -5.39 4.57 10.53
N LEU A 105 -4.30 3.80 10.36
CA LEU A 105 -3.50 3.75 9.14
C LEU A 105 -3.84 2.47 8.38
N SER A 106 -4.47 2.60 7.22
CA SER A 106 -4.80 1.49 6.33
C SER A 106 -3.90 1.49 5.09
N LEU A 107 -3.26 0.36 4.79
CA LEU A 107 -2.47 0.13 3.58
C LEU A 107 -3.20 -0.91 2.72
N GLU A 108 -3.67 -0.52 1.55
CA GLU A 108 -4.50 -1.33 0.65
C GLU A 108 -3.80 -1.49 -0.69
N ALA A 109 -3.08 -2.60 -0.87
CA ALA A 109 -2.33 -2.90 -2.10
C ALA A 109 -3.09 -3.92 -2.96
N ASP A 110 -3.27 -3.62 -4.24
CA ASP A 110 -3.67 -4.60 -5.26
C ASP A 110 -2.53 -5.58 -5.55
N GLY A 111 -1.28 -5.14 -5.36
CA GLY A 111 -0.08 -5.95 -5.45
C GLY A 111 0.38 -6.39 -4.07
N ARG A 112 1.61 -6.02 -3.74
CA ARG A 112 2.31 -6.41 -2.49
C ARG A 112 2.50 -5.25 -1.54
N ILE A 113 2.61 -5.55 -0.26
CA ILE A 113 3.14 -4.62 0.76
C ILE A 113 4.52 -5.10 1.17
N THR A 114 5.50 -4.21 1.05
CA THR A 114 6.90 -4.50 1.36
C THR A 114 7.52 -3.41 2.21
N THR A 115 8.56 -3.77 2.98
CA THR A 115 9.37 -2.80 3.72
C THR A 115 10.78 -2.75 3.13
N ASN A 116 11.29 -1.54 2.91
CA ASN A 116 12.70 -1.36 2.58
C ASN A 116 13.47 -1.06 3.86
N ALA A 117 13.86 -2.14 4.54
CA ALA A 117 14.52 -2.11 5.84
C ALA A 117 15.59 -3.20 5.92
N SER A 118 16.50 -3.08 6.88
CA SER A 118 17.54 -4.07 7.13
C SER A 118 17.80 -4.22 8.63
N ALA A 119 18.59 -5.22 9.02
CA ALA A 119 18.90 -5.52 10.43
C ALA A 119 19.47 -4.32 11.22
N GLY A 120 20.14 -3.38 10.56
CA GLY A 120 20.69 -2.17 11.18
C GLY A 120 19.81 -0.93 11.01
N THR A 121 18.68 -1.02 10.29
CA THR A 121 17.88 0.13 9.89
C THR A 121 16.42 -0.30 9.76
N HIS A 122 15.82 -0.63 10.90
CA HIS A 122 14.39 -0.92 10.98
C HIS A 122 13.57 0.28 10.48
N ARG A 123 12.40 0.01 9.93
CA ARG A 123 11.34 1.02 9.75
C ARG A 123 10.39 0.93 10.93
N THR A 124 9.78 2.05 11.28
CA THR A 124 8.88 2.12 12.44
C THR A 124 7.54 2.73 12.09
N ILE A 125 6.47 2.15 12.63
CA ILE A 125 5.12 2.75 12.68
C ILE A 125 4.73 2.83 14.14
N THR A 126 4.73 4.02 14.72
CA THR A 126 4.55 4.20 16.16
C THR A 126 3.46 5.19 16.49
N SER A 127 2.86 5.01 17.66
CA SER A 127 2.06 6.04 18.30
C SER A 127 2.49 6.27 19.74
N THR A 128 2.45 7.53 20.17
CA THR A 128 2.67 7.95 21.56
C THR A 128 1.49 8.75 22.12
N SER A 129 0.42 8.92 21.35
CA SER A 129 -0.78 9.68 21.74
C SER A 129 -1.99 9.18 20.97
N GLY A 130 -3.03 8.76 21.70
CA GLY A 130 -4.17 8.05 21.15
C GLY A 130 -3.80 6.66 20.62
N ALA A 131 -4.78 5.77 20.50
CA ALA A 131 -4.57 4.48 19.86
C ALA A 131 -4.31 4.65 18.35
N LEU A 132 -3.38 3.86 17.80
CA LEU A 132 -3.18 3.75 16.36
C LEU A 132 -3.53 2.35 15.89
N ASN A 133 -4.64 2.22 15.17
CA ASN A 133 -4.92 0.99 14.44
C ASN A 133 -4.07 0.95 13.17
N VAL A 134 -3.46 -0.18 12.88
CA VAL A 134 -2.70 -0.42 11.64
C VAL A 134 -3.34 -1.58 10.92
N SER A 135 -3.87 -1.33 9.73
CA SER A 135 -4.46 -2.35 8.86
C SER A 135 -3.64 -2.45 7.58
N MET A 136 -3.29 -3.67 7.18
CA MET A 136 -2.57 -3.93 5.95
C MET A 136 -3.26 -5.04 5.17
N SER A 137 -3.68 -4.74 3.95
CA SER A 137 -4.29 -5.70 3.03
C SER A 137 -3.57 -5.72 1.68
N ALA A 138 -3.20 -6.90 1.21
CA ALA A 138 -2.58 -7.10 -0.09
C ALA A 138 -3.34 -8.14 -0.92
N ALA A 139 -3.57 -7.86 -2.20
CA ALA A 139 -4.31 -8.71 -3.12
C ALA A 139 -3.48 -9.14 -4.34
N ALA A 140 -2.24 -9.60 -4.10
CA ALA A 140 -1.20 -9.98 -5.05
C ALA A 140 -1.58 -11.11 -6.04
N THR A 141 -2.59 -10.87 -6.89
CA THR A 141 -3.19 -11.85 -7.82
C THR A 141 -2.35 -12.09 -9.07
N THR A 142 -1.46 -11.16 -9.43
CA THR A 142 -0.56 -11.23 -10.59
C THR A 142 0.91 -11.43 -10.21
N THR A 143 1.21 -11.50 -8.92
CA THR A 143 2.59 -11.60 -8.40
C THR A 143 3.21 -12.97 -8.70
N ALA A 144 4.51 -12.98 -9.00
CA ALA A 144 5.30 -14.21 -9.17
C ALA A 144 5.10 -15.17 -7.98
N SER A 145 4.90 -16.46 -8.27
CA SER A 145 4.53 -17.47 -7.27
C SER A 145 5.50 -17.55 -6.08
N GLY A 146 6.77 -17.17 -6.26
CA GLY A 146 7.80 -17.16 -5.23
C GLY A 146 7.77 -15.97 -4.25
N ASN A 147 6.85 -15.02 -4.37
CA ASN A 147 6.82 -13.82 -3.53
C ASN A 147 5.62 -13.80 -2.58
N SER A 148 5.84 -13.34 -1.35
CA SER A 148 4.76 -13.11 -0.39
C SER A 148 4.01 -11.81 -0.74
N PRO A 149 2.66 -11.80 -0.76
CA PRO A 149 1.86 -10.58 -0.85
C PRO A 149 2.25 -9.54 0.19
N ILE A 150 2.47 -9.97 1.44
CA ILE A 150 2.94 -9.12 2.51
C ILE A 150 4.29 -9.65 2.96
N SER A 151 5.36 -8.88 2.72
CA SER A 151 6.71 -9.18 3.21
C SER A 151 7.23 -7.98 3.98
N LEU A 152 7.04 -8.04 5.29
CA LEU A 152 7.43 -7.00 6.23
C LEU A 152 8.62 -7.55 7.01
N ARG A 153 9.82 -7.08 6.67
CA ARG A 153 11.05 -7.46 7.33
C ARG A 153 11.61 -6.22 8.01
N PHE A 154 12.00 -6.33 9.28
CA PHE A 154 12.53 -5.21 10.07
C PHE A 154 11.57 -4.00 10.14
N LEU A 155 10.28 -4.26 10.29
CA LEU A 155 9.24 -3.26 10.53
C LEU A 155 8.71 -3.40 11.95
N ASP A 156 9.02 -2.44 12.80
CA ASP A 156 8.52 -2.40 14.16
C ASP A 156 7.26 -1.55 14.24
N ILE A 157 6.25 -2.04 14.96
CA ILE A 157 4.96 -1.37 15.13
C ILE A 157 4.65 -1.22 16.61
N ASN A 158 4.39 0.01 17.04
CA ASN A 158 3.81 0.29 18.34
C ASN A 158 2.46 1.00 18.15
N ALA A 159 1.38 0.29 18.45
CA ALA A 159 0.01 0.75 18.24
C ALA A 159 -0.60 1.53 19.43
N ASN A 160 0.09 1.60 20.58
CA ASN A 160 -0.35 2.36 21.76
C ASN A 160 -1.82 2.11 22.16
N GLY A 161 -2.18 0.85 22.40
CA GLY A 161 -3.56 0.42 22.67
C GLY A 161 -4.42 0.17 21.42
N GLY A 162 -3.90 0.38 20.21
CA GLY A 162 -4.57 0.08 18.95
C GLY A 162 -4.37 -1.35 18.45
N ASN A 163 -5.12 -1.71 17.41
CA ASN A 163 -5.06 -3.03 16.78
C ASN A 163 -4.09 -3.07 15.60
N ILE A 164 -3.43 -4.21 15.38
CA ILE A 164 -2.64 -4.48 14.18
C ILE A 164 -3.30 -5.63 13.42
N THR A 165 -3.68 -5.43 12.17
CA THR A 165 -4.36 -6.42 11.33
C THR A 165 -3.65 -6.54 9.98
N VAL A 166 -3.44 -7.79 9.55
CA VAL A 166 -2.78 -8.13 8.30
C VAL A 166 -3.64 -9.13 7.56
N THR A 167 -3.96 -8.85 6.30
CA THR A 167 -4.75 -9.75 5.44
C THR A 167 -4.09 -9.85 4.08
N ALA A 168 -3.85 -11.07 3.62
CA ALA A 168 -3.18 -11.31 2.34
C ALA A 168 -3.99 -12.30 1.51
N ASN A 169 -4.34 -11.89 0.30
CA ASN A 169 -4.86 -12.76 -0.75
C ASN A 169 -3.73 -13.06 -1.74
N ARG A 170 -3.65 -14.31 -2.19
CA ARG A 170 -2.57 -14.78 -3.07
C ARG A 170 -3.10 -15.22 -4.41
N ALA A 171 -2.26 -15.17 -5.43
CA ALA A 171 -2.48 -15.94 -6.65
C ALA A 171 -2.61 -17.45 -6.33
N SER A 172 -3.49 -18.16 -7.04
CA SER A 172 -3.80 -19.58 -6.78
C SER A 172 -2.61 -20.53 -6.93
N ALA A 173 -1.57 -20.13 -7.66
CA ALA A 173 -0.34 -20.91 -7.89
C ALA A 173 0.84 -20.46 -7.02
N ALA A 174 0.62 -19.65 -5.99
CA ALA A 174 1.71 -19.07 -5.21
C ALA A 174 2.35 -20.08 -4.23
N THR A 175 3.68 -20.14 -4.21
CA THR A 175 4.49 -21.12 -3.45
C THR A 175 5.12 -20.56 -2.18
N ALA A 176 5.30 -19.24 -2.07
CA ALA A 176 5.76 -18.58 -0.83
C ALA A 176 4.73 -18.67 0.33
N ALA A 177 4.95 -18.00 1.45
CA ALA A 177 3.88 -17.75 2.43
C ALA A 177 2.99 -16.57 1.98
N ALA A 178 1.75 -16.47 2.49
CA ALA A 178 0.91 -15.29 2.23
C ALA A 178 1.47 -14.03 2.90
N VAL A 179 2.02 -14.23 4.10
CA VAL A 179 2.51 -13.20 4.99
C VAL A 179 3.86 -13.65 5.52
N ASP A 180 4.89 -12.81 5.34
CA ASP A 180 6.23 -12.96 5.91
C ASP A 180 6.49 -11.76 6.85
N LEU A 181 6.66 -12.05 8.14
CA LEU A 181 6.86 -11.06 9.21
C LEU A 181 8.24 -11.20 9.90
N SER A 182 9.28 -11.58 9.16
CA SER A 182 10.58 -11.87 9.77
C SER A 182 11.20 -10.64 10.47
N THR A 183 11.67 -10.83 11.71
CA THR A 183 12.48 -9.83 12.45
C THR A 183 11.76 -8.51 12.69
N ASN A 184 10.48 -8.58 13.01
CA ASN A 184 9.63 -7.45 13.41
C ASN A 184 9.38 -7.47 14.92
N VAL A 185 9.17 -6.29 15.52
CA VAL A 185 8.65 -6.15 16.88
C VAL A 185 7.32 -5.40 16.84
N TRP A 186 6.21 -6.10 17.07
CA TRP A 186 4.87 -5.52 17.08
C TRP A 186 4.28 -5.54 18.49
N THR A 187 3.86 -4.37 18.96
CA THR A 187 3.20 -4.20 20.26
C THR A 187 1.92 -3.39 20.12
N THR A 188 0.91 -3.80 20.86
CA THR A 188 -0.36 -3.09 21.03
C THR A 188 -0.50 -2.51 22.44
N ALA A 189 0.46 -2.77 23.33
CA ALA A 189 0.49 -2.22 24.69
C ALA A 189 0.94 -0.76 24.69
#